data_AF-A0A1I7TZ03-F1
#
_entry.id   AF-A0A1I7TZ03-F1
#
_cell.length_a   1.000
_cell.length_b   1.000
_cell.length_c   1.000
_cell.angle_alpha   90.00
_cell.angle_beta   90.00
_cell.angle_gamma   90.00
#
_symmetry.space_group_name_H-M   'P 1'
#
loop_
_entity.id
_entity.type
_entity.pdbx_description
1 polymer ?
#
loop_
_entity_poly.entity_id
_entity_poly.type
_entity_poly.pdbx_seq_one_letter_code
_entity_poly.pdbx_strand_id
1 'polypeptide(L)'
;MAPSKFRTDDAWIIGQRMAARLDHETFPLHKAAFFNDTQSIIQLLRVGRSLSEKDMHGNTALHIATMLGHREAIAILLANNATVRIKNIDGWNPLMESVSYGDRQIITEMLRKLKTQTNEKMARSKPHLLKMFQDLGDFYMEFKWDFQSWIPLLSRILPSDVCLIYKKGNLLRMDTTLADFSERNWERGDITFLFNVDAQPGEQLVVMDNKTKVFQRGRREESEAEIDEEVDVLMSTDIVNAHMSTKTISFKQAYSGWVFKHAREEQMGDFPVNFYSVEGLKLTTRKRREHLTNDDVKKNKSILHSLTSGSAVNDDEFTSLQHRESLPPPGRLPTTWEEYSGAAPGTPPQLGRPQIVKTNEKQFKALVGMSEEFPLSVDVLVDLLEVVAPFKHLDKLRRFCTARLPPGFPVCVEIPLLATIAAKVTFQKFQFTKNIHDKMFIIPTSYREDPTRFPDL
;
A
#
# COMPACT_ATOMS: atom_id res chain seq x y z
N MET A 1 40.74 -35.65 20.37
CA MET A 1 39.72 -36.40 19.59
C MET A 1 38.59 -35.44 19.28
N ALA A 2 38.48 -35.02 18.02
CA ALA A 2 37.51 -34.02 17.56
C ALA A 2 36.10 -34.66 17.43
N PRO A 3 35.02 -33.96 17.84
CA PRO A 3 33.67 -34.47 17.65
C PRO A 3 33.18 -34.25 16.21
N SER A 4 32.46 -35.25 15.74
CA SER A 4 31.80 -35.43 14.45
C SER A 4 31.08 -34.18 13.93
N LYS A 5 31.42 -33.76 12.70
CA LYS A 5 30.63 -32.82 11.89
C LYS A 5 29.39 -33.56 11.37
N PHE A 6 28.23 -33.30 11.95
CA PHE A 6 26.96 -33.58 11.29
C PHE A 6 26.88 -32.76 10.00
N ARG A 7 26.80 -33.46 8.88
CA ARG A 7 26.85 -32.94 7.53
C ARG A 7 25.47 -32.37 7.17
N THR A 8 25.40 -31.07 6.93
CA THR A 8 24.20 -30.33 6.50
C THR A 8 23.70 -30.70 5.09
N ASP A 9 24.36 -31.66 4.43
CA ASP A 9 24.05 -32.09 3.06
C ASP A 9 22.86 -33.08 3.00
N ASP A 10 22.52 -33.76 4.11
CA ASP A 10 21.47 -34.79 4.12
C ASP A 10 20.06 -34.19 4.16
N ALA A 11 19.89 -32.99 4.72
CA ALA A 11 18.60 -32.29 4.79
C ALA A 11 18.12 -31.76 3.42
N TRP A 12 19.06 -31.37 2.55
CA TRP A 12 18.76 -30.94 1.17
C TRP A 12 18.36 -32.12 0.29
N ILE A 13 19.06 -33.26 0.43
CA ILE A 13 18.74 -34.48 -0.33
C ILE A 13 17.39 -35.04 0.11
N ILE A 14 17.06 -35.02 1.40
CA ILE A 14 15.72 -35.41 1.90
C ILE A 14 14.64 -34.44 1.39
N GLY A 15 14.90 -33.12 1.37
CA GLY A 15 14.00 -32.13 0.78
C GLY A 15 13.74 -32.33 -0.73
N GLN A 16 14.78 -32.67 -1.51
CA GLN A 16 14.63 -33.03 -2.93
C GLN A 16 13.92 -34.37 -3.13
N ARG A 17 14.13 -35.35 -2.25
CA ARG A 17 13.47 -36.67 -2.31
C ARG A 17 12.01 -36.62 -1.86
N MET A 18 11.63 -35.66 -1.03
CA MET A 18 10.23 -35.38 -0.67
C MET A 18 9.51 -34.55 -1.76
N ALA A 19 10.23 -33.66 -2.47
CA ALA A 19 9.68 -32.95 -3.62
C ALA A 19 9.40 -33.87 -4.83
N ALA A 20 10.19 -34.92 -5.01
CA ALA A 20 10.02 -35.90 -6.09
C ALA A 20 8.86 -36.90 -5.89
N ARG A 21 8.04 -36.72 -4.84
CA ARG A 21 6.90 -37.60 -4.51
C ARG A 21 5.63 -36.82 -4.21
N LEU A 22 5.49 -35.63 -4.78
CA LEU A 22 4.25 -34.84 -4.72
C LEU A 22 3.35 -35.27 -5.87
N ASP A 23 2.28 -35.98 -5.51
CA ASP A 23 1.23 -36.40 -6.43
C ASP A 23 0.68 -35.22 -7.25
N HIS A 24 0.34 -35.50 -8.50
CA HIS A 24 -0.26 -34.59 -9.49
C HIS A 24 -1.63 -33.97 -9.06
N GLU A 25 -2.02 -34.12 -7.80
CA GLU A 25 -3.29 -33.69 -7.19
C GLU A 25 -3.12 -32.57 -6.13
N THR A 26 -1.92 -32.04 -5.90
CA THR A 26 -1.65 -31.15 -4.75
C THR A 26 -2.45 -29.82 -4.76
N PHE A 27 -2.86 -29.33 -5.94
CA PHE A 27 -3.59 -28.05 -6.09
C PHE A 27 -4.79 -28.17 -7.06
N PRO A 28 -5.89 -28.84 -6.65
CA PRO A 28 -7.00 -29.15 -7.56
C PRO A 28 -7.75 -27.90 -8.04
N LEU A 29 -7.86 -26.86 -7.20
CA LEU A 29 -8.52 -25.61 -7.57
C LEU A 29 -7.71 -24.81 -8.61
N HIS A 30 -6.39 -24.81 -8.49
CA HIS A 30 -5.49 -24.21 -9.48
C HIS A 30 -5.53 -24.96 -10.80
N LYS A 31 -5.58 -26.29 -10.78
CA LYS A 31 -5.75 -27.12 -11.98
C LYS A 31 -7.07 -26.81 -12.67
N ALA A 32 -8.18 -26.76 -11.93
CA ALA A 32 -9.48 -26.41 -12.48
C ALA A 32 -9.48 -24.99 -13.07
N ALA A 33 -8.85 -24.03 -12.39
CA ALA A 33 -8.65 -22.68 -12.92
C ALA A 33 -7.79 -22.67 -14.19
N PHE A 34 -6.74 -23.49 -14.27
CA PHE A 34 -5.87 -23.60 -15.44
C PHE A 34 -6.62 -24.07 -16.70
N PHE A 35 -7.57 -25.00 -16.53
CA PHE A 35 -8.36 -25.55 -17.64
C PHE A 35 -9.69 -24.83 -17.87
N ASN A 36 -9.98 -23.74 -17.15
CA ASN A 36 -11.28 -23.08 -17.13
C ASN A 36 -12.44 -24.05 -16.81
N ASP A 37 -12.20 -25.06 -15.98
CA ASP A 37 -13.19 -26.05 -15.56
C ASP A 37 -14.08 -25.50 -14.45
N THR A 38 -15.09 -24.75 -14.88
CA THR A 38 -16.07 -24.10 -14.01
C THR A 38 -16.81 -25.08 -13.09
N GLN A 39 -17.08 -26.31 -13.54
CA GLN A 39 -17.80 -27.30 -12.76
C GLN A 39 -16.94 -27.81 -11.60
N SER A 40 -15.68 -28.15 -11.88
CA SER A 40 -14.71 -28.53 -10.83
C SER A 40 -14.46 -27.38 -9.86
N ILE A 41 -14.33 -26.13 -10.34
CA ILE A 41 -14.21 -24.96 -9.46
C ILE A 41 -15.40 -24.90 -8.50
N ILE A 42 -16.64 -24.94 -9.01
CA ILE A 42 -17.85 -24.86 -8.17
C ILE A 42 -17.89 -26.01 -7.16
N GLN A 43 -17.57 -27.24 -7.56
CA GLN A 43 -17.55 -28.39 -6.66
C GLN A 43 -16.50 -28.24 -5.55
N LEU A 44 -15.29 -27.81 -5.91
CA LEU A 44 -14.20 -27.60 -4.95
C LEU A 44 -14.52 -26.49 -3.94
N LEU A 45 -15.22 -25.44 -4.37
CA LEU A 45 -15.69 -24.39 -3.46
C LEU A 45 -16.79 -24.87 -2.52
N ARG A 46 -17.70 -25.73 -2.99
CA ARG A 46 -18.75 -26.33 -2.15
C ARG A 46 -18.19 -27.21 -1.03
N VAL A 47 -17.08 -27.90 -1.26
CA VAL A 47 -16.39 -28.70 -0.22
C VAL A 47 -15.47 -27.85 0.67
N GLY A 48 -15.51 -26.52 0.55
CA GLY A 48 -14.80 -25.60 1.43
C GLY A 48 -13.33 -25.39 1.09
N ARG A 49 -12.90 -25.63 -0.16
CA ARG A 49 -11.51 -25.37 -0.54
C ARG A 49 -11.21 -23.88 -0.46
N SER A 50 -10.05 -23.55 0.12
CA SER A 50 -9.61 -22.17 0.32
C SER A 50 -9.30 -21.47 -1.01
N LEU A 51 -9.95 -20.34 -1.25
CA LEU A 51 -9.68 -19.43 -2.38
C LEU A 51 -8.34 -18.68 -2.24
N SER A 52 -7.81 -18.60 -1.03
CA SER A 52 -6.53 -17.93 -0.73
C SER A 52 -5.35 -18.88 -0.68
N GLU A 53 -5.56 -20.17 -0.97
CA GLU A 53 -4.47 -21.14 -1.07
C GLU A 53 -3.50 -20.75 -2.17
N LYS A 54 -2.21 -20.86 -1.86
CA LYS A 54 -1.11 -20.58 -2.78
C LYS A 54 -0.46 -21.87 -3.22
N ASP A 55 -0.18 -21.98 -4.51
CA ASP A 55 0.65 -23.05 -5.04
C ASP A 55 2.14 -22.82 -4.73
N MET A 56 3.00 -23.71 -5.26
CA MET A 56 4.46 -23.62 -5.10
C MET A 56 5.11 -22.39 -5.76
N HIS A 57 4.37 -21.64 -6.56
CA HIS A 57 4.80 -20.37 -7.16
C HIS A 57 4.18 -19.16 -6.44
N GLY A 58 3.41 -19.41 -5.37
CA GLY A 58 2.70 -18.38 -4.61
C GLY A 58 1.39 -17.92 -5.26
N ASN A 59 1.01 -18.49 -6.40
CA ASN A 59 -0.19 -18.10 -7.13
C ASN A 59 -1.42 -18.70 -6.47
N THR A 60 -2.52 -17.95 -6.46
CA THR A 60 -3.85 -18.48 -6.16
C THR A 60 -4.52 -18.93 -7.46
N ALA A 61 -5.60 -19.71 -7.37
CA ALA A 61 -6.40 -20.08 -8.54
C ALA A 61 -6.83 -18.86 -9.38
N LEU A 62 -7.11 -17.72 -8.72
CA LEU A 62 -7.44 -16.47 -9.40
C LEU A 62 -6.27 -15.91 -10.23
N HIS A 63 -5.03 -16.00 -9.74
CA HIS A 63 -3.86 -15.61 -10.55
C HIS A 63 -3.76 -16.44 -11.83
N ILE A 64 -3.94 -17.77 -11.72
CA ILE A 64 -3.85 -18.69 -12.86
C ILE A 64 -4.91 -18.36 -13.91
N ALA A 65 -6.17 -18.25 -13.47
CA ALA A 65 -7.28 -17.91 -14.36
C ALA A 65 -7.07 -16.56 -15.05
N THR A 66 -6.56 -15.55 -14.32
CA THR A 66 -6.28 -14.22 -14.86
C THR A 66 -5.13 -14.21 -15.87
N MET A 67 -4.00 -14.88 -15.57
CA MET A 67 -2.86 -14.93 -16.50
C MET A 67 -3.23 -15.66 -17.81
N LEU A 68 -4.17 -16.60 -17.76
CA LEU A 68 -4.65 -17.35 -18.92
C LEU A 68 -5.88 -16.73 -19.61
N GLY A 69 -6.49 -15.68 -19.03
CA GLY A 69 -7.67 -15.03 -19.61
C GLY A 69 -8.98 -15.80 -19.47
N HIS A 70 -9.07 -16.73 -18.52
CA HIS A 70 -10.21 -17.62 -18.34
C HIS A 70 -11.37 -16.91 -17.62
N ARG A 71 -12.16 -16.16 -18.39
CA ARG A 71 -13.22 -15.26 -17.90
C ARG A 71 -14.24 -15.96 -17.01
N GLU A 72 -14.69 -17.16 -17.36
CA GLU A 72 -15.70 -17.89 -16.59
C GLU A 72 -15.16 -18.33 -15.22
N ALA A 73 -13.94 -18.87 -15.18
CA ALA A 73 -13.26 -19.19 -13.93
C ALA A 73 -13.04 -17.93 -13.06
N ILE A 74 -12.62 -16.81 -13.66
CA ILE A 74 -12.44 -15.53 -12.96
C ILE A 74 -13.77 -15.09 -12.33
N ALA A 75 -14.85 -15.07 -13.10
CA ALA A 75 -16.17 -14.65 -12.64
C ALA A 75 -16.66 -15.49 -11.44
N ILE A 76 -16.52 -16.83 -11.50
CA ILE A 76 -16.90 -17.73 -10.41
C ILE A 76 -16.04 -17.48 -9.16
N LEU A 77 -14.72 -17.36 -9.31
CA LEU A 77 -13.81 -17.13 -8.19
C LEU A 77 -14.11 -15.77 -7.51
N LEU A 78 -14.32 -14.70 -8.29
CA LEU A 78 -14.66 -13.38 -7.77
C LEU A 78 -16.04 -13.37 -7.09
N ALA A 79 -17.04 -14.05 -7.67
CA ALA A 79 -18.38 -14.20 -7.08
C ALA A 79 -18.32 -14.89 -5.71
N ASN A 80 -17.37 -15.82 -5.52
CA ASN A 80 -17.15 -16.51 -4.24
C ASN A 80 -16.15 -15.79 -3.31
N ASN A 81 -15.88 -14.50 -3.53
CA ASN A 81 -15.00 -13.66 -2.69
C ASN A 81 -13.50 -14.01 -2.74
N ALA A 82 -12.98 -14.50 -3.86
CA ALA A 82 -11.53 -14.61 -4.05
C ALA A 82 -10.84 -13.24 -3.86
N THR A 83 -9.77 -13.20 -3.06
CA THR A 83 -9.07 -11.96 -2.71
C THR A 83 -8.18 -11.47 -3.86
N VAL A 84 -8.39 -10.23 -4.32
CA VAL A 84 -7.63 -9.64 -5.44
C VAL A 84 -6.33 -8.93 -5.02
N ARG A 85 -6.02 -8.89 -3.71
CA ARG A 85 -4.80 -8.27 -3.15
C ARG A 85 -3.70 -9.27 -2.77
N ILE A 86 -3.96 -10.57 -2.82
CA ILE A 86 -2.97 -11.60 -2.45
C ILE A 86 -1.82 -11.53 -3.44
N LYS A 87 -0.59 -11.43 -2.94
CA LYS A 87 0.62 -11.40 -3.77
C LYS A 87 1.22 -12.79 -3.96
N ASN A 88 1.64 -13.12 -5.17
CA ASN A 88 2.46 -14.28 -5.48
C ASN A 88 3.93 -14.11 -5.02
N ILE A 89 4.81 -15.09 -5.30
CA ILE A 89 6.23 -15.03 -4.89
C ILE A 89 6.94 -13.82 -5.50
N ASP A 90 6.56 -13.41 -6.71
CA ASP A 90 7.11 -12.23 -7.38
C ASP A 90 6.51 -10.91 -6.90
N GLY A 91 5.50 -10.98 -6.03
CA GLY A 91 4.86 -9.84 -5.40
C GLY A 91 3.74 -9.20 -6.21
N TRP A 92 3.28 -9.86 -7.28
CA TRP A 92 2.15 -9.43 -8.10
C TRP A 92 0.85 -10.00 -7.54
N ASN A 93 -0.23 -9.21 -7.59
CA ASN A 93 -1.57 -9.66 -7.21
C ASN A 93 -2.45 -9.87 -8.46
N PRO A 94 -3.64 -10.51 -8.34
CA PRO A 94 -4.50 -10.77 -9.49
C PRO A 94 -4.90 -9.52 -10.28
N LEU A 95 -5.15 -8.38 -9.62
CA LEU A 95 -5.42 -7.12 -10.33
C LEU A 95 -4.22 -6.69 -11.18
N MET A 96 -3.00 -6.76 -10.65
CA MET A 96 -1.78 -6.47 -11.42
C MET A 96 -1.60 -7.42 -12.61
N GLU A 97 -1.90 -8.72 -12.44
CA GLU A 97 -1.86 -9.68 -13.54
C GLU A 97 -2.94 -9.41 -14.60
N SER A 98 -4.12 -8.91 -14.22
CA SER A 98 -5.18 -8.53 -15.18
C SER A 98 -4.76 -7.36 -16.06
N VAL A 99 -4.02 -6.39 -15.50
CA VAL A 99 -3.46 -5.26 -16.27
C VAL A 99 -2.42 -5.75 -17.26
N SER A 100 -1.58 -6.72 -16.86
CA SER A 100 -0.59 -7.34 -17.75
C SER A 100 -1.24 -8.15 -18.89
N TYR A 101 -2.32 -8.89 -18.58
CA TYR A 101 -3.11 -9.58 -19.59
C TYR A 101 -3.71 -8.58 -20.59
N GLY A 102 -4.26 -7.47 -20.06
CA GLY A 102 -4.67 -6.28 -20.82
C GLY A 102 -6.13 -6.28 -21.26
N ASP A 103 -6.98 -7.05 -20.60
CA ASP A 103 -8.41 -7.15 -20.91
C ASP A 103 -9.21 -6.22 -20.01
N ARG A 104 -9.85 -5.21 -20.63
CA ARG A 104 -10.56 -4.15 -19.94
C ARG A 104 -11.64 -4.69 -19.00
N GLN A 105 -12.38 -5.69 -19.45
CA GLN A 105 -13.47 -6.23 -18.66
C GLN A 105 -12.95 -6.97 -17.43
N ILE A 106 -11.88 -7.76 -17.58
CA ILE A 106 -11.25 -8.46 -16.44
C ILE A 106 -10.70 -7.44 -15.44
N ILE A 107 -10.03 -6.38 -15.90
CA ILE A 107 -9.49 -5.32 -15.03
C ILE A 107 -10.63 -4.63 -14.27
N THR A 108 -11.73 -4.31 -14.97
CA THR A 108 -12.93 -3.70 -14.38
C THR A 108 -13.55 -4.57 -13.29
N GLU A 109 -13.72 -5.87 -13.55
CA GLU A 109 -14.25 -6.83 -12.58
C GLU A 109 -13.33 -6.96 -11.34
N MET A 110 -12.01 -7.00 -11.55
CA MET A 110 -11.02 -7.02 -10.47
C MET A 110 -11.06 -5.75 -9.62
N LEU A 111 -11.19 -4.59 -10.28
CA LEU A 111 -11.23 -3.29 -9.63
C LEU A 111 -12.51 -3.12 -8.80
N ARG A 112 -13.69 -3.46 -9.34
CA ARG A 112 -14.95 -3.50 -8.58
C ARG A 112 -14.85 -4.42 -7.38
N LYS A 113 -14.22 -5.59 -7.54
CA LYS A 113 -14.02 -6.52 -6.43
C LYS A 113 -13.08 -5.96 -5.37
N LEU A 114 -11.99 -5.29 -5.77
CA LEU A 114 -11.05 -4.61 -4.88
C LEU A 114 -11.77 -3.59 -3.99
N LYS A 115 -12.63 -2.76 -4.59
CA LYS A 115 -13.38 -1.70 -3.89
C LYS A 115 -14.39 -2.31 -2.92
N THR A 116 -15.15 -3.31 -3.38
CA THR A 116 -16.08 -4.07 -2.53
C THR A 116 -15.37 -4.67 -1.31
N GLN A 117 -14.25 -5.38 -1.52
CA GLN A 117 -13.47 -6.01 -0.44
C GLN A 117 -12.87 -4.98 0.54
N THR A 118 -12.45 -3.83 0.04
CA THR A 118 -11.91 -2.74 0.87
C THR A 118 -13.01 -2.20 1.78
N ASN A 119 -14.21 -1.98 1.24
CA ASN A 119 -15.35 -1.52 2.00
C ASN A 119 -15.84 -2.54 3.05
N GLU A 120 -15.91 -3.82 2.68
CA GLU A 120 -16.25 -4.89 3.63
C GLU A 120 -15.23 -5.04 4.75
N LYS A 121 -13.93 -4.87 4.43
CA LYS A 121 -12.88 -4.87 5.45
C LYS A 121 -13.11 -3.75 6.47
N MET A 122 -13.38 -2.53 6.00
CA MET A 122 -13.68 -1.40 6.88
C MET A 122 -14.91 -1.68 7.76
N ALA A 123 -15.98 -2.21 7.16
CA ALA A 123 -17.20 -2.58 7.90
C ALA A 123 -16.93 -3.64 8.99
N ARG A 124 -16.10 -4.65 8.69
CA ARG A 124 -15.68 -5.67 9.68
C ARG A 124 -14.79 -5.10 10.79
N SER A 125 -13.96 -4.10 10.49
CA SER A 125 -13.09 -3.44 11.47
C SER A 125 -13.83 -2.45 12.38
N LYS A 126 -15.02 -1.97 11.99
CA LYS A 126 -15.79 -0.96 12.73
C LYS A 126 -15.97 -1.27 14.24
N PRO A 127 -16.32 -2.50 14.68
CA PRO A 127 -16.49 -2.79 16.11
C PRO A 127 -15.18 -2.66 16.91
N HIS A 128 -14.06 -3.09 16.32
CA HIS A 128 -12.73 -2.94 16.93
C HIS A 128 -12.37 -1.46 17.06
N LEU A 129 -12.57 -0.69 16.00
CA LEU A 129 -12.33 0.77 16.01
C LEU A 129 -13.21 1.48 17.04
N LEU A 130 -14.49 1.14 17.15
CA LEU A 130 -15.39 1.70 18.15
C LEU A 130 -14.89 1.44 19.56
N LYS A 131 -14.53 0.19 19.86
CA LYS A 131 -13.97 -0.19 21.17
C LYS A 131 -12.68 0.58 21.47
N MET A 132 -11.77 0.63 20.49
CA MET A 132 -10.51 1.38 20.63
C MET A 132 -10.76 2.87 20.91
N PHE A 133 -11.69 3.51 20.20
CA PHE A 133 -12.04 4.91 20.43
C PHE A 133 -12.67 5.15 21.80
N GLN A 134 -13.47 4.21 22.32
CA GLN A 134 -14.07 4.29 23.65
C GLN A 134 -13.04 4.13 24.77
N ASP A 135 -12.08 3.21 24.59
CA ASP A 135 -11.02 2.94 25.55
C ASP A 135 -9.95 4.06 25.56
N LEU A 136 -9.77 4.75 24.43
CA LEU A 136 -8.81 5.83 24.28
C LEU A 136 -9.35 7.15 24.86
N GLY A 137 -8.57 7.85 25.68
CA GLY A 137 -8.94 9.18 26.17
C GLY A 137 -9.01 10.23 25.04
N ASP A 138 -9.69 11.35 25.29
CA ASP A 138 -9.69 12.49 24.36
C ASP A 138 -8.30 13.13 24.32
N PHE A 139 -7.80 13.42 23.12
CA PHE A 139 -6.44 13.92 22.95
C PHE A 139 -6.29 14.87 21.77
N TYR A 140 -5.21 15.64 21.86
CA TYR A 140 -4.63 16.42 20.78
C TYR A 140 -3.24 15.88 20.45
N MET A 141 -2.93 15.77 19.17
CA MET A 141 -1.62 15.34 18.67
C MET A 141 -1.20 16.20 17.48
N GLU A 142 0.07 16.55 17.43
CA GLU A 142 0.70 17.29 16.35
C GLU A 142 1.86 16.47 15.83
N PHE A 143 1.86 16.16 14.54
CA PHE A 143 3.03 15.58 13.89
C PHE A 143 3.33 16.29 12.59
N LYS A 144 4.61 16.44 12.33
CA LYS A 144 5.14 17.03 11.12
C LYS A 144 5.68 15.93 10.22
N TRP A 145 5.43 16.02 8.92
CA TRP A 145 6.19 15.29 7.94
C TRP A 145 6.85 16.26 6.96
N ASP A 146 8.11 16.01 6.62
CA ASP A 146 8.87 16.81 5.67
C ASP A 146 9.87 15.98 4.89
N PHE A 147 10.13 16.40 3.65
CA PHE A 147 11.22 15.85 2.86
C PHE A 147 12.46 16.72 3.04
N GLN A 148 13.57 16.10 3.43
CA GLN A 148 14.85 16.76 3.67
C GLN A 148 15.84 16.44 2.56
N SER A 149 16.62 17.45 2.15
CA SER A 149 17.73 17.28 1.20
C SER A 149 18.99 17.96 1.72
N TRP A 150 20.12 17.29 1.55
CA TRP A 150 21.45 17.85 1.86
C TRP A 150 21.94 18.83 0.79
N ILE A 151 21.29 18.89 -0.38
CA ILE A 151 21.62 19.85 -1.42
C ILE A 151 21.05 21.23 -1.01
N PRO A 152 21.88 22.29 -0.99
CA PRO A 152 21.44 23.64 -0.67
C PRO A 152 20.26 24.08 -1.54
N LEU A 153 19.32 24.84 -0.97
CA LEU A 153 18.10 25.39 -1.59
C LEU A 153 17.01 24.36 -1.97
N LEU A 154 17.34 23.10 -2.23
CA LEU A 154 16.36 22.05 -2.53
C LEU A 154 15.41 21.79 -1.35
N SER A 155 15.89 21.90 -0.11
CA SER A 155 15.05 21.77 1.10
C SER A 155 13.91 22.78 1.19
N ARG A 156 13.99 23.94 0.52
CA ARG A 156 12.93 24.97 0.52
C ARG A 156 11.78 24.66 -0.43
N ILE A 157 11.98 23.74 -1.37
CA ILE A 157 11.05 23.40 -2.45
C ILE A 157 10.45 22.01 -2.20
N LEU A 158 10.99 21.28 -1.22
CA LEU A 158 10.48 19.98 -0.81
C LEU A 158 9.19 20.11 0.02
N PRO A 159 8.24 19.19 -0.17
CA PRO A 159 6.98 19.23 0.54
C PRO A 159 7.19 19.00 2.03
N SER A 160 6.41 19.73 2.81
CA SER A 160 6.32 19.58 4.25
C SER A 160 4.95 20.03 4.72
N ASP A 161 4.46 19.34 5.73
CA ASP A 161 3.16 19.58 6.30
C ASP A 161 3.17 19.25 7.80
N VAL A 162 2.28 19.92 8.52
CA VAL A 162 2.03 19.69 9.94
C VAL A 162 0.58 19.24 10.05
N CYS A 163 0.40 17.99 10.44
CA CYS A 163 -0.90 17.39 10.66
C CYS A 163 -1.29 17.53 12.13
N LEU A 164 -2.49 18.05 12.37
CA LEU A 164 -3.08 18.16 13.70
C LEU A 164 -4.18 17.12 13.83
N ILE A 165 -4.16 16.32 14.87
CA ILE A 165 -5.19 15.32 15.15
C ILE A 165 -5.87 15.65 16.48
N TYR A 166 -7.19 15.72 16.44
CA TYR A 166 -8.05 15.87 17.60
C TYR A 166 -8.97 14.65 17.67
N LYS A 167 -9.01 14.02 18.84
CA LYS A 167 -9.93 12.91 19.09
C LYS A 167 -10.83 13.29 20.25
N LYS A 168 -12.15 13.20 20.04
CA LYS A 168 -13.16 13.42 21.08
C LYS A 168 -14.26 12.37 21.00
N GLY A 169 -14.40 11.53 22.03
CA GLY A 169 -15.32 10.40 22.01
C GLY A 169 -15.07 9.51 20.78
N ASN A 170 -16.10 9.32 19.95
CA ASN A 170 -16.03 8.54 18.71
C ASN A 170 -15.74 9.38 17.46
N LEU A 171 -15.32 10.63 17.64
CA LEU A 171 -15.01 11.58 16.59
C LEU A 171 -13.50 11.78 16.49
N LEU A 172 -13.00 11.77 15.26
CA LEU A 172 -11.63 12.12 14.93
C LEU A 172 -11.65 13.29 13.95
N ARG A 173 -10.81 14.28 14.18
CA ARG A 173 -10.55 15.39 13.26
C ARG A 173 -9.08 15.39 12.93
N MET A 174 -8.74 15.48 11.65
CA MET A 174 -7.37 15.68 11.19
C MET A 174 -7.32 16.94 10.34
N ASP A 175 -6.51 17.91 10.73
CA ASP A 175 -6.25 19.12 9.94
C ASP A 175 -4.88 19.00 9.28
N THR A 176 -4.80 19.32 7.99
CA THR A 176 -3.57 19.32 7.18
C THR A 176 -3.52 20.56 6.29
N THR A 177 -2.31 21.05 6.06
CA THR A 177 -2.08 22.18 5.15
C THR A 177 -1.86 21.73 3.71
N LEU A 178 -2.02 20.43 3.42
CA LEU A 178 -1.77 19.89 2.10
C LEU A 178 -3.08 19.37 1.49
N ALA A 179 -3.56 20.05 0.45
CA ALA A 179 -4.87 19.77 -0.13
C ALA A 179 -4.89 18.64 -1.15
N ASP A 180 -3.82 18.51 -1.91
CA ASP A 180 -3.74 17.57 -3.01
C ASP A 180 -2.30 17.09 -3.19
N PHE A 181 -2.17 15.85 -3.66
CA PHE A 181 -0.94 15.22 -4.12
C PHE A 181 -1.06 14.88 -5.62
N SER A 182 -1.78 15.67 -6.41
CA SER A 182 -1.63 15.62 -7.86
C SER A 182 -0.20 16.01 -8.23
N GLU A 183 0.32 15.34 -9.25
CA GLU A 183 1.74 15.12 -9.49
C GLU A 183 2.62 16.38 -9.55
N ARG A 184 2.08 17.62 -9.58
CA ARG A 184 2.90 18.81 -9.78
C ARG A 184 2.53 20.12 -9.08
N ASN A 185 1.50 20.21 -8.24
CA ASN A 185 1.28 21.41 -7.42
C ASN A 185 1.13 21.02 -5.95
N TRP A 186 2.07 21.47 -5.12
CA TRP A 186 1.87 21.50 -3.68
C TRP A 186 0.81 22.54 -3.37
N GLU A 187 -0.46 22.19 -3.58
CA GLU A 187 -1.55 23.05 -3.18
C GLU A 187 -1.58 23.06 -1.66
N ARG A 188 -0.92 24.07 -1.09
CA ARG A 188 -1.06 24.36 0.33
C ARG A 188 -2.50 24.77 0.56
N GLY A 189 -3.26 23.85 1.13
CA GLY A 189 -4.64 24.02 1.52
C GLY A 189 -4.81 24.41 2.98
N ASP A 190 -6.06 24.37 3.39
CA ASP A 190 -6.48 24.27 4.77
C ASP A 190 -7.59 23.21 4.77
N ILE A 191 -7.17 21.94 4.85
CA ILE A 191 -8.08 20.80 4.68
C ILE A 191 -8.32 20.14 6.02
N THR A 192 -9.59 19.87 6.30
CA THR A 192 -10.02 19.13 7.47
C THR A 192 -10.68 17.82 7.09
N PHE A 193 -10.25 16.74 7.72
CA PHE A 193 -10.94 15.44 7.72
C PHE A 193 -11.72 15.32 9.02
N LEU A 194 -13.01 15.04 8.91
CA LEU A 194 -13.85 14.66 10.03
C LEU A 194 -14.22 13.20 9.84
N PHE A 195 -13.86 12.38 10.82
CA PHE A 195 -14.28 11.00 10.88
C PHE A 195 -15.20 10.76 12.08
N ASN A 196 -16.34 10.14 11.83
CA ASN A 196 -17.29 9.72 12.84
C ASN A 196 -17.47 8.21 12.78
N VAL A 197 -16.98 7.50 13.81
CA VAL A 197 -17.07 6.03 13.88
C VAL A 197 -18.53 5.58 13.94
N ASP A 198 -19.41 6.34 14.61
CA ASP A 198 -20.81 5.98 14.84
C ASP A 198 -21.67 6.12 13.59
N ALA A 199 -21.28 6.99 12.65
CA ALA A 199 -22.04 7.26 11.43
C ALA A 199 -22.27 5.99 10.59
N GLN A 200 -23.31 6.04 9.74
CA GLN A 200 -23.61 4.95 8.82
C GLN A 200 -22.44 4.72 7.86
N PRO A 201 -22.22 3.49 7.37
CA PRO A 201 -21.21 3.25 6.34
C PRO A 201 -21.41 4.19 5.15
N GLY A 202 -20.35 4.91 4.75
CA GLY A 202 -20.40 5.94 3.69
C GLY A 202 -20.61 7.38 4.19
N GLU A 203 -21.01 7.58 5.44
CA GLU A 203 -21.11 8.92 6.06
C GLU A 203 -20.01 9.15 7.11
N GLN A 204 -19.13 8.17 7.28
CA GLN A 204 -18.12 8.19 8.33
C GLN A 204 -17.03 9.20 8.08
N LEU A 205 -16.77 9.59 6.82
CA LEU A 205 -15.71 10.52 6.46
C LEU A 205 -16.27 11.73 5.73
N VAL A 206 -15.91 12.92 6.20
CA VAL A 206 -16.15 14.19 5.53
C VAL A 206 -14.83 14.91 5.38
N VAL A 207 -14.60 15.48 4.20
CA VAL A 207 -13.40 16.26 3.89
C VAL A 207 -13.83 17.68 3.56
N MET A 208 -13.23 18.66 4.20
CA MET A 208 -13.56 20.06 4.07
C MET A 208 -12.36 20.83 3.52
N ASP A 209 -12.62 21.70 2.55
CA ASP A 209 -11.69 22.75 2.14
C ASP A 209 -12.12 24.06 2.80
N ASN A 210 -11.38 24.45 3.82
CA ASN A 210 -11.70 25.60 4.65
C ASN A 210 -11.46 26.93 3.92
N LYS A 211 -10.62 26.96 2.87
CA LYS A 211 -10.37 28.15 2.05
C LYS A 211 -11.54 28.44 1.14
N THR A 212 -12.01 27.42 0.43
CA THR A 212 -13.15 27.56 -0.51
C THR A 212 -14.50 27.40 0.18
N LYS A 213 -14.51 27.01 1.47
CA LYS A 213 -15.70 26.76 2.30
C LYS A 213 -16.62 25.73 1.65
N VAL A 214 -16.02 24.65 1.15
CA VAL A 214 -16.76 23.51 0.62
C VAL A 214 -16.42 22.25 1.37
N PHE A 215 -17.29 21.25 1.30
CA PHE A 215 -17.02 19.93 1.84
C PHE A 215 -17.53 18.83 0.91
N GLN A 216 -16.91 17.67 1.01
CA GLN A 216 -17.27 16.43 0.31
C GLN A 216 -17.40 15.32 1.33
N ARG A 217 -18.46 14.52 1.23
CA ARG A 217 -18.57 13.28 1.99
C ARG A 217 -17.87 12.18 1.20
N GLY A 218 -17.14 11.29 1.87
CA GLY A 218 -16.48 10.16 1.21
C GLY A 218 -17.52 9.32 0.47
N ARG A 219 -17.52 9.36 -0.86
CA ARG A 219 -18.53 8.67 -1.68
C ARG A 219 -18.15 7.20 -1.77
N ARG A 220 -19.14 6.31 -1.63
CA ARG A 220 -18.92 4.85 -1.77
C ARG A 220 -19.26 4.34 -3.16
N GLU A 221 -20.16 5.04 -3.87
CA GLU A 221 -20.61 4.65 -5.20
C GLU A 221 -19.95 5.58 -6.22
N GLU A 222 -18.85 5.09 -6.75
CA GLU A 222 -18.24 5.69 -7.93
C GLU A 222 -19.12 5.43 -9.13
N SER A 223 -19.16 6.42 -10.03
CA SER A 223 -19.84 6.26 -11.30
C SER A 223 -19.11 5.23 -12.17
N GLU A 224 -19.85 4.63 -13.12
CA GLU A 224 -19.23 3.76 -14.13
C GLU A 224 -18.15 4.49 -14.94
N ALA A 225 -18.25 5.81 -15.09
CA ALA A 225 -17.24 6.64 -15.74
C ALA A 225 -15.94 6.71 -14.92
N GLU A 226 -16.01 6.88 -13.59
CA GLU A 226 -14.84 6.90 -12.72
C GLU A 226 -14.09 5.56 -12.73
N ILE A 227 -14.84 4.45 -12.73
CA ILE A 227 -14.25 3.11 -12.88
C ILE A 227 -13.56 2.99 -14.23
N ASP A 228 -14.19 3.46 -15.31
CA ASP A 228 -13.61 3.44 -16.65
C ASP A 228 -12.30 4.27 -16.73
N GLU A 229 -12.29 5.47 -16.16
CA GLU A 229 -11.09 6.31 -16.08
C GLU A 229 -9.95 5.65 -15.30
N GLU A 230 -10.24 5.01 -14.15
CA GLU A 230 -9.22 4.27 -13.40
C GLU A 230 -8.65 3.10 -14.20
N VAL A 231 -9.47 2.41 -14.98
CA VAL A 231 -9.00 1.33 -15.84
C VAL A 231 -8.09 1.89 -16.94
N ASP A 232 -8.38 3.05 -17.50
CA ASP A 232 -7.50 3.72 -18.47
C ASP A 232 -6.15 4.10 -17.86
N VAL A 233 -6.15 4.62 -16.63
CA VAL A 233 -4.92 4.90 -15.89
C VAL A 233 -4.11 3.61 -15.68
N LEU A 234 -4.75 2.52 -15.25
CA LEU A 234 -4.07 1.24 -15.04
C LEU A 234 -3.46 0.69 -16.35
N MET A 235 -4.16 0.84 -17.48
CA MET A 235 -3.72 0.35 -18.78
C MET A 235 -2.65 1.23 -19.46
N SER A 236 -2.39 2.43 -18.95
CA SER A 236 -1.40 3.39 -19.49
C SER A 236 -0.20 3.62 -18.57
N THR A 237 -0.25 3.14 -17.33
CA THR A 237 0.82 3.33 -16.34
C THR A 237 1.63 2.06 -16.07
N ASP A 238 2.84 2.22 -15.53
CA ASP A 238 3.67 1.10 -15.08
C ASP A 238 2.92 0.27 -14.02
N ILE A 239 2.92 -1.06 -14.14
CA ILE A 239 2.53 -1.92 -13.01
C ILE A 239 3.69 -1.89 -12.02
N VAL A 240 3.48 -1.33 -10.83
CA VAL A 240 4.53 -1.16 -9.81
C VAL A 240 4.24 -1.99 -8.57
N ASN A 241 5.22 -2.80 -8.18
CA ASN A 241 5.25 -3.43 -6.87
C ASN A 241 6.51 -2.97 -6.12
N ALA A 242 6.29 -2.23 -5.02
CA ALA A 242 7.36 -1.84 -4.10
C ALA A 242 7.22 -2.61 -2.79
N HIS A 243 8.29 -3.25 -2.35
CA HIS A 243 8.35 -4.00 -1.11
C HIS A 243 9.57 -3.59 -0.27
N MET A 244 9.31 -3.23 0.98
CA MET A 244 10.35 -3.02 1.99
C MET A 244 10.60 -4.34 2.71
N SER A 245 11.78 -4.93 2.54
CA SER A 245 12.17 -6.10 3.30
C SER A 245 12.62 -5.68 4.70
N THR A 246 11.95 -6.22 5.71
CA THR A 246 12.27 -5.99 7.13
C THR A 246 12.99 -7.18 7.80
N LYS A 247 13.21 -8.28 7.07
CA LYS A 247 13.71 -9.56 7.61
C LYS A 247 15.11 -9.48 8.25
N THR A 248 15.93 -8.56 7.76
CA THR A 248 17.34 -8.40 8.15
C THR A 248 17.59 -7.08 8.89
N ILE A 249 16.53 -6.43 9.37
CA ILE A 249 16.69 -5.16 10.08
C ILE A 249 17.41 -5.40 11.40
N SER A 250 18.39 -4.55 11.69
CA SER A 250 18.97 -4.42 13.01
C SER A 250 18.97 -2.96 13.44
N PHE A 251 18.87 -2.75 14.74
CA PHE A 251 18.91 -1.42 15.34
C PHE A 251 20.24 -1.25 16.05
N LYS A 252 20.94 -0.15 15.78
CA LYS A 252 22.16 0.24 16.48
C LYS A 252 21.95 1.60 17.09
N GLN A 253 22.27 1.76 18.37
CA GLN A 253 22.25 3.06 19.03
C GLN A 253 23.05 4.07 18.20
N ALA A 254 22.46 5.22 17.91
CA ALA A 254 23.16 6.34 17.29
C ALA A 254 23.98 7.07 18.35
N TYR A 255 25.17 7.55 17.98
CA TYR A 255 26.07 8.27 18.88
C TYR A 255 26.43 9.64 18.30
N SER A 256 26.57 10.64 19.17
CA SER A 256 27.01 12.00 18.87
C SER A 256 28.34 12.31 19.59
N GLY A 257 29.05 13.35 19.14
CA GLY A 257 30.30 13.83 19.75
C GLY A 257 31.57 13.41 19.00
N TRP A 258 32.44 14.39 18.72
CA TRP A 258 33.66 14.20 17.92
C TRP A 258 34.84 13.66 18.74
N VAL A 259 34.90 13.99 20.04
CA VAL A 259 35.99 13.60 20.97
C VAL A 259 35.54 12.50 21.93
N PHE A 260 34.33 12.60 22.48
CA PHE A 260 33.71 11.55 23.30
C PHE A 260 32.36 11.18 22.72
N LYS A 261 32.21 9.91 22.32
CA LYS A 261 30.95 9.38 21.81
C LYS A 261 29.97 9.22 22.97
N HIS A 262 28.83 9.89 22.90
CA HIS A 262 27.69 9.70 23.79
C HIS A 262 26.48 9.25 22.97
N ALA A 263 25.53 8.56 23.60
CA ALA A 263 24.29 8.19 22.94
C ALA A 263 23.62 9.47 22.40
N ARG A 264 23.10 9.41 21.17
CA ARG A 264 22.37 10.52 20.58
C ARG A 264 20.99 10.55 21.21
N GLU A 265 20.86 11.48 22.15
CA GLU A 265 19.62 11.79 22.85
C GLU A 265 19.23 13.22 22.47
N GLU A 266 17.98 13.43 22.07
CA GLU A 266 17.46 14.76 21.81
C GLU A 266 16.06 14.91 22.42
N GLN A 267 15.71 16.13 22.79
CA GLN A 267 14.36 16.47 23.21
C GLN A 267 13.54 16.81 21.95
N MET A 268 12.50 16.02 21.66
CA MET A 268 11.57 16.30 20.55
C MET A 268 10.22 16.72 21.12
N GLY A 269 9.99 18.03 21.15
CA GLY A 269 8.87 18.60 21.88
C GLY A 269 8.98 18.29 23.36
N ASP A 270 7.96 17.61 23.90
CA ASP A 270 7.89 17.29 25.33
C ASP A 270 8.51 15.92 25.67
N PHE A 271 9.03 15.19 24.68
CA PHE A 271 9.47 13.80 24.86
C PHE A 271 11.00 13.66 24.71
N PRO A 272 11.68 12.98 25.66
CA PRO A 272 13.07 12.57 25.48
C PRO A 272 13.15 11.43 24.46
N VAL A 273 14.07 11.53 23.51
CA VAL A 273 14.18 10.62 22.37
C VAL A 273 15.57 10.01 22.27
N ASN A 274 15.62 8.68 22.25
CA ASN A 274 16.79 7.87 21.97
C ASN A 274 16.86 7.51 20.49
N PHE A 275 17.96 7.86 19.81
CA PHE A 275 18.11 7.58 18.39
C PHE A 275 18.78 6.25 18.09
N TYR A 276 18.24 5.53 17.11
CA TYR A 276 18.76 4.28 16.57
C TYR A 276 18.91 4.37 15.06
N SER A 277 20.06 3.97 14.54
CA SER A 277 20.23 3.69 13.12
C SER A 277 19.62 2.34 12.79
N VAL A 278 18.77 2.33 11.77
CA VAL A 278 18.11 1.14 11.24
C VAL A 278 18.94 0.65 10.05
N GLU A 279 19.67 -0.44 10.25
CA GLU A 279 20.50 -1.07 9.23
C GLU A 279 19.79 -2.26 8.59
N GLY A 280 20.13 -2.59 7.34
CA GLY A 280 19.56 -3.75 6.65
C GLY A 280 18.20 -3.51 5.99
N LEU A 281 17.72 -2.27 5.94
CA LEU A 281 16.54 -1.89 5.15
C LEU A 281 16.85 -2.00 3.66
N LYS A 282 16.06 -2.82 2.97
CA LYS A 282 16.16 -3.04 1.51
C LYS A 282 14.81 -2.80 0.87
N LEU A 283 14.72 -1.76 0.04
CA LEU A 283 13.58 -1.52 -0.84
C LEU A 283 13.83 -2.18 -2.19
N THR A 284 13.01 -3.17 -2.50
CA THR A 284 12.96 -3.78 -3.83
C THR A 284 11.72 -3.24 -4.55
N THR A 285 11.95 -2.54 -5.65
CA THR A 285 10.90 -2.05 -6.55
C THR A 285 10.95 -2.83 -7.85
N ARG A 286 9.84 -3.46 -8.22
CA ARG A 286 9.67 -4.14 -9.50
C ARG A 286 8.66 -3.36 -10.33
N LYS A 287 8.97 -3.15 -11.61
CA LYS A 287 8.08 -2.49 -12.57
C LYS A 287 7.86 -3.39 -13.78
N ARG A 288 6.61 -3.54 -14.21
CA ARG A 288 6.18 -4.28 -15.41
C ARG A 288 5.57 -3.32 -16.43
N ARG A 289 5.84 -3.60 -17.72
CA ARG A 289 5.56 -2.68 -18.84
C ARG A 289 5.14 -3.40 -20.13
N GLU A 290 4.95 -4.71 -20.08
CA GLU A 290 4.58 -5.53 -21.25
C GLU A 290 3.21 -5.19 -21.85
N HIS A 291 2.34 -4.52 -21.09
CA HIS A 291 1.04 -4.02 -21.55
C HIS A 291 1.12 -2.61 -22.16
N LEU A 292 2.26 -1.92 -22.02
CA LEU A 292 2.43 -0.53 -22.45
C LEU A 292 2.97 -0.44 -23.87
N THR A 293 2.49 0.55 -24.61
CA THR A 293 3.08 0.95 -25.89
C THR A 293 4.39 1.72 -25.66
N ASN A 294 5.21 1.85 -26.71
CA ASN A 294 6.43 2.66 -26.64
C ASN A 294 6.14 4.12 -26.27
N ASP A 295 4.99 4.65 -26.69
CA ASP A 295 4.62 6.03 -26.40
C ASP A 295 4.15 6.18 -24.94
N ASP A 296 3.41 5.21 -24.39
CA ASP A 296 3.09 5.18 -22.95
C ASP A 296 4.39 5.13 -22.13
N VAL A 297 5.37 4.30 -22.54
CA VAL A 297 6.66 4.22 -21.85
C VAL A 297 7.43 5.54 -21.91
N LYS A 298 7.35 6.28 -23.03
CA LYS A 298 7.97 7.61 -23.15
C LYS A 298 7.25 8.63 -22.26
N LYS A 299 5.91 8.66 -22.27
CA LYS A 299 5.09 9.51 -21.40
C LYS A 299 5.37 9.22 -19.92
N ASN A 300 5.37 7.95 -19.51
CA ASN A 300 5.69 7.57 -18.14
C ASN A 300 7.11 7.97 -17.72
N LYS A 301 8.07 7.97 -18.66
CA LYS A 301 9.43 8.48 -18.41
C LYS A 301 9.49 10.01 -18.37
N SER A 302 8.77 10.73 -19.22
CA SER A 302 8.73 12.20 -19.21
C SER A 302 8.06 12.73 -17.94
N ILE A 303 6.96 12.09 -17.52
CA ILE A 303 6.30 12.34 -16.25
C ILE A 303 7.28 12.12 -15.10
N LEU A 304 7.93 10.95 -15.02
CA LEU A 304 8.88 10.64 -13.95
C LEU A 304 10.11 11.55 -13.96
N HIS A 305 10.64 11.89 -15.13
CA HIS A 305 11.78 12.81 -15.25
C HIS A 305 11.39 14.20 -14.75
N SER A 306 10.24 14.71 -15.18
CA SER A 306 9.73 16.02 -14.77
C SER A 306 9.40 16.08 -13.27
N LEU A 307 8.91 14.98 -12.69
CA LEU A 307 8.74 14.80 -11.25
C LEU A 307 10.08 14.89 -10.49
N THR A 308 11.17 14.39 -11.08
CA THR A 308 12.50 14.43 -10.46
C THR A 308 13.28 15.72 -10.72
N SER A 309 12.98 16.45 -11.81
CA SER A 309 13.66 17.69 -12.21
C SER A 309 12.93 18.97 -11.77
N GLY A 310 11.70 18.85 -11.25
CA GLY A 310 10.90 19.99 -10.79
C GLY A 310 10.30 20.85 -11.92
N SER A 311 10.10 20.28 -13.11
CA SER A 311 9.55 20.97 -14.29
C SER A 311 8.02 20.78 -14.38
N ALA A 312 7.25 21.78 -14.83
CA ALA A 312 5.78 21.76 -14.85
C ALA A 312 5.15 20.72 -15.82
N VAL A 313 4.09 20.08 -15.33
CA VAL A 313 2.89 19.39 -15.91
C VAL A 313 2.27 20.27 -16.92
N ASN A 314 2.30 19.96 -18.20
CA ASN A 314 1.16 20.41 -18.97
C ASN A 314 0.00 19.49 -18.61
N ASP A 315 -1.08 20.04 -18.05
CA ASP A 315 -2.30 19.27 -17.74
C ASP A 315 -2.85 18.56 -18.99
N ASP A 316 -2.58 19.10 -20.19
CA ASP A 316 -2.85 18.49 -21.51
C ASP A 316 -2.18 17.10 -21.72
N GLU A 317 -1.14 16.77 -20.95
CA GLU A 317 -0.45 15.48 -21.04
C GLU A 317 -1.24 14.35 -20.33
N PHE A 318 -2.13 14.70 -19.38
CA PHE A 318 -3.00 13.77 -18.63
C PHE A 318 -4.47 13.81 -19.06
N THR A 319 -5.00 14.97 -19.50
CA THR A 319 -6.39 15.12 -19.98
C THR A 319 -6.66 14.43 -21.33
N SER A 320 -5.65 13.76 -21.90
CA SER A 320 -5.77 12.95 -23.12
C SER A 320 -5.60 11.45 -22.88
N LEU A 321 -5.98 10.94 -21.70
CA LEU A 321 -6.22 9.51 -21.54
C LEU A 321 -7.44 9.13 -22.39
N GLN A 322 -7.17 8.84 -23.66
CA GLN A 322 -8.15 8.25 -24.57
C GLN A 322 -8.54 6.88 -24.03
N HIS A 323 -9.85 6.58 -24.06
CA HIS A 323 -10.40 5.27 -23.71
C HIS A 323 -9.55 4.14 -24.27
N ARG A 324 -9.06 3.25 -23.39
CA ARG A 324 -8.13 2.18 -23.75
C ARG A 324 -8.89 0.90 -24.07
N GLU A 325 -8.85 0.54 -25.34
CA GLU A 325 -9.31 -0.76 -25.81
C GLU A 325 -8.50 -1.91 -25.21
N SER A 326 -9.13 -3.08 -25.12
CA SER A 326 -8.46 -4.30 -24.67
C SER A 326 -7.29 -4.65 -25.58
N LEU A 327 -6.17 -5.06 -24.97
CA LEU A 327 -5.05 -5.61 -25.72
C LEU A 327 -5.47 -6.95 -26.36
N PRO A 328 -4.90 -7.31 -27.52
CA PRO A 328 -5.09 -8.64 -28.07
C PRO A 328 -4.63 -9.68 -27.04
N PRO A 329 -5.42 -10.74 -26.80
CA PRO A 329 -5.03 -11.82 -25.89
C PRO A 329 -3.64 -12.35 -26.24
N PRO A 330 -2.81 -12.73 -25.24
CA PRO A 330 -1.58 -13.44 -25.52
C PRO A 330 -1.91 -14.69 -26.34
N GLY A 331 -1.11 -14.98 -27.38
CA GLY A 331 -1.32 -16.16 -28.22
C GLY A 331 -1.35 -17.45 -27.38
N ARG A 332 -1.89 -18.55 -27.94
CA ARG A 332 -1.93 -19.85 -27.25
C ARG A 332 -0.53 -20.22 -26.74
N LEU A 333 -0.40 -20.31 -25.43
CA LEU A 333 0.84 -20.72 -24.80
C LEU A 333 0.96 -22.24 -24.89
N PRO A 334 2.17 -22.77 -25.17
CA PRO A 334 2.39 -24.20 -25.22
C PRO A 334 2.39 -24.85 -23.83
N THR A 335 2.45 -24.05 -22.75
CA THR A 335 2.61 -24.53 -21.39
C THR A 335 1.45 -25.43 -20.96
N THR A 336 1.76 -26.67 -20.61
CA THR A 336 0.80 -27.64 -20.06
C THR A 336 0.68 -27.51 -18.54
N TRP A 337 -0.38 -28.09 -17.95
CA TRP A 337 -0.51 -28.14 -16.49
C TRP A 337 0.62 -28.96 -15.86
N GLU A 338 1.06 -30.02 -16.53
CA GLU A 338 2.14 -30.90 -16.09
C GLU A 338 3.48 -30.15 -16.06
N GLU A 339 3.76 -29.34 -17.08
CA GLU A 339 4.92 -28.45 -17.09
C GLU A 339 4.84 -27.37 -16.00
N TYR A 340 3.65 -26.81 -15.78
CA TYR A 340 3.43 -25.81 -14.74
C TYR A 340 3.63 -26.38 -13.34
N SER A 341 2.88 -27.44 -13.01
CA SER A 341 2.89 -28.07 -11.68
C SER A 341 4.18 -28.83 -11.36
N GLY A 342 4.92 -29.27 -12.39
CA GLY A 342 6.21 -29.93 -12.25
C GLY A 342 7.41 -28.98 -12.20
N ALA A 343 7.22 -27.67 -12.39
CA ALA A 343 8.31 -26.71 -12.37
C ALA A 343 8.88 -26.49 -10.96
N ALA A 344 10.14 -26.05 -10.87
CA ALA A 344 10.74 -25.81 -9.57
C ALA A 344 9.99 -24.67 -8.82
N PRO A 345 9.84 -24.78 -7.48
CA PRO A 345 9.14 -23.77 -6.69
C PRO A 345 9.67 -22.35 -6.94
N GLY A 346 8.76 -21.41 -7.17
CA GLY A 346 9.10 -20.01 -7.49
C GLY A 346 9.65 -19.75 -8.90
N THR A 347 9.77 -20.77 -9.75
CA THR A 347 10.17 -20.59 -11.17
C THR A 347 9.13 -21.23 -12.10
N PRO A 348 7.89 -20.70 -12.14
CA PRO A 348 6.87 -21.23 -13.03
C PRO A 348 7.26 -21.03 -14.51
N PRO A 349 6.83 -21.92 -15.42
CA PRO A 349 6.83 -21.59 -16.84
C PRO A 349 5.91 -20.39 -17.08
N GLN A 350 6.13 -19.71 -18.20
CA GLN A 350 5.41 -18.48 -18.52
C GLN A 350 3.91 -18.76 -18.70
N LEU A 351 3.08 -18.08 -17.89
CA LEU A 351 1.65 -17.94 -18.12
C LEU A 351 1.35 -16.50 -18.55
N GLY A 352 0.46 -16.34 -19.52
CA GLY A 352 0.13 -15.05 -20.12
C GLY A 352 1.24 -14.43 -20.97
N ARG A 353 1.26 -13.09 -21.02
CA ARG A 353 2.19 -12.29 -21.83
C ARG A 353 3.62 -12.38 -21.27
N PRO A 354 4.67 -12.41 -22.11
CA PRO A 354 6.05 -12.34 -21.64
C PRO A 354 6.27 -11.07 -20.83
N GLN A 355 6.72 -11.20 -19.59
CA GLN A 355 6.85 -10.07 -18.68
C GLN A 355 8.09 -9.23 -19.02
N ILE A 356 7.92 -7.91 -19.08
CA ILE A 356 9.04 -6.96 -19.23
C ILE A 356 9.28 -6.33 -17.85
N VAL A 357 10.05 -7.04 -17.02
CA VAL A 357 10.28 -6.65 -15.62
C VAL A 357 11.59 -5.87 -15.47
N LYS A 358 11.52 -4.70 -14.83
CA LYS A 358 12.69 -3.98 -14.31
C LYS A 358 12.68 -4.01 -12.79
N THR A 359 13.71 -4.60 -12.19
CA THR A 359 13.91 -4.62 -10.74
C THR A 359 14.97 -3.59 -10.35
N ASN A 360 14.66 -2.76 -9.37
CA ASN A 360 15.60 -1.87 -8.71
C ASN A 360 15.64 -2.23 -7.23
N GLU A 361 16.85 -2.42 -6.70
CA GLU A 361 17.06 -2.69 -5.30
C GLU A 361 17.94 -1.59 -4.71
N LYS A 362 17.45 -0.99 -3.62
CA LYS A 362 18.18 0.04 -2.90
C LYS A 362 18.22 -0.31 -1.43
N GLN A 363 19.44 -0.39 -0.90
CA GLN A 363 19.65 -0.41 0.53
C GLN A 363 19.80 1.01 1.05
N PHE A 364 19.27 1.27 2.22
CA PHE A 364 19.44 2.56 2.85
C PHE A 364 19.46 2.40 4.37
N LYS A 365 20.07 3.38 5.04
CA LYS A 365 20.08 3.46 6.51
C LYS A 365 19.01 4.45 6.92
N ALA A 366 18.01 4.01 7.66
CA ALA A 366 17.05 4.92 8.27
C ALA A 366 17.52 5.32 9.67
N LEU A 367 16.93 6.38 10.19
CA LEU A 367 17.13 6.82 11.57
C LEU A 367 15.76 6.82 12.25
N VAL A 368 15.68 6.23 13.43
CA VAL A 368 14.45 6.23 14.23
C VAL A 368 14.77 6.77 15.63
N GLY A 369 13.98 7.74 16.08
CA GLY A 369 13.99 8.24 17.45
C GLY A 369 12.84 7.63 18.22
N MET A 370 13.16 6.93 19.31
CA MET A 370 12.21 6.23 20.17
C MET A 370 12.08 6.92 21.53
N SER A 371 10.86 6.97 22.07
CA SER A 371 10.61 7.44 23.43
C SER A 371 9.70 6.47 24.17
N GLU A 372 10.11 6.04 25.37
CA GLU A 372 9.28 5.21 26.26
C GLU A 372 8.23 6.04 27.00
N GLU A 373 8.37 7.36 27.02
CA GLU A 373 7.47 8.28 27.72
C GLU A 373 6.31 8.77 26.86
N PHE A 374 6.28 8.41 25.57
CA PHE A 374 5.19 8.81 24.70
C PHE A 374 3.89 8.10 25.11
N PRO A 375 2.75 8.81 25.31
CA PRO A 375 1.58 8.18 25.95
C PRO A 375 0.76 7.24 25.07
N LEU A 376 0.98 7.24 23.74
CA LEU A 376 0.33 6.32 22.82
C LEU A 376 1.20 5.11 22.54
N SER A 377 0.56 3.95 22.37
CA SER A 377 1.21 2.78 21.80
C SER A 377 1.25 2.86 20.28
N VAL A 378 2.17 2.09 19.69
CA VAL A 378 2.31 1.97 18.23
C VAL A 378 1.05 1.35 17.60
N ASP A 379 0.41 0.40 18.28
CA ASP A 379 -0.80 -0.27 17.80
C ASP A 379 -1.97 0.72 17.68
N VAL A 380 -2.15 1.61 18.67
CA VAL A 380 -3.18 2.65 18.62
C VAL A 380 -2.93 3.61 17.45
N LEU A 381 -1.67 4.02 17.21
CA LEU A 381 -1.33 4.83 16.05
C LEU A 381 -1.67 4.11 14.75
N VAL A 382 -1.32 2.83 14.62
CA VAL A 382 -1.60 2.02 13.43
C VAL A 382 -3.10 1.93 13.14
N ASP A 383 -3.93 1.78 14.16
CA ASP A 383 -5.39 1.72 14.03
C ASP A 383 -5.99 3.11 13.70
N LEU A 384 -5.50 4.18 14.33
CA LEU A 384 -5.90 5.56 13.99
C LEU A 384 -5.52 5.91 12.55
N LEU A 385 -4.33 5.52 12.10
CA LEU A 385 -3.89 5.72 10.72
C LEU A 385 -4.73 4.91 9.73
N GLU A 386 -5.29 3.75 10.11
CA GLU A 386 -6.20 2.98 9.25
C GLU A 386 -7.53 3.72 8.97
N VAL A 387 -7.99 4.53 9.92
CA VAL A 387 -9.22 5.34 9.77
C VAL A 387 -9.04 6.50 8.80
N VAL A 388 -7.88 7.17 8.89
CA VAL A 388 -7.52 8.29 8.00
C VAL A 388 -6.71 7.83 6.77
N ALA A 389 -6.67 6.52 6.50
CA ALA A 389 -5.85 5.87 5.48
C ALA A 389 -6.24 6.07 4.00
N PRO A 390 -7.33 6.75 3.57
CA PRO A 390 -7.49 7.06 2.15
C PRO A 390 -6.22 7.71 1.54
N PHE A 391 -5.37 8.32 2.36
CA PHE A 391 -4.01 8.73 1.98
C PHE A 391 -3.02 7.56 1.86
N LYS A 392 -2.69 7.21 0.61
CA LYS A 392 -1.69 6.21 0.19
C LYS A 392 -0.32 6.34 0.90
N HIS A 393 0.02 7.51 1.44
CA HIS A 393 1.30 7.79 2.10
C HIS A 393 1.36 7.30 3.56
N LEU A 394 0.23 7.33 4.28
CA LEU A 394 0.16 6.89 5.68
C LEU A 394 0.24 5.36 5.81
N ASP A 395 -0.15 4.61 4.77
CA ASP A 395 -0.02 3.14 4.75
C ASP A 395 1.45 2.69 4.82
N LYS A 396 2.40 3.47 4.29
CA LYS A 396 3.84 3.17 4.41
C LYS A 396 4.34 3.37 5.84
N LEU A 397 3.93 4.47 6.49
CA LEU A 397 4.23 4.72 7.91
C LEU A 397 3.62 3.63 8.79
N ARG A 398 2.35 3.29 8.57
CA ARG A 398 1.64 2.19 9.23
C ARG A 398 2.43 0.88 9.13
N ARG A 399 2.84 0.47 7.92
CA ARG A 399 3.64 -0.75 7.71
C ARG A 399 5.00 -0.70 8.40
N PHE A 400 5.65 0.46 8.44
CA PHE A 400 6.91 0.63 9.17
C PHE A 400 6.70 0.45 10.68
N CYS A 401 5.66 1.07 11.24
CA CYS A 401 5.29 0.95 12.65
C CYS A 401 4.94 -0.49 13.06
N THR A 402 4.40 -1.31 12.14
CA THR A 402 4.15 -2.75 12.41
C THR A 402 5.42 -3.62 12.40
N ALA A 403 6.59 -3.08 12.06
CA ALA A 403 7.84 -3.81 12.22
C ALA A 403 8.23 -3.93 13.70
N ARG A 404 9.13 -4.85 14.05
CA ARG A 404 9.69 -4.92 15.42
C ARG A 404 10.58 -3.71 15.67
N LEU A 405 10.00 -2.61 16.14
CA LEU A 405 10.73 -1.42 16.56
C LEU A 405 11.46 -1.68 17.89
N PRO A 406 12.47 -0.85 18.25
CA PRO A 406 13.01 -0.84 19.61
C PRO A 406 11.90 -0.51 20.64
N PRO A 407 12.18 -0.64 21.94
CA PRO A 407 11.23 -0.24 22.99
C PRO A 407 10.76 1.22 22.85
N GLY A 408 9.51 1.47 23.21
CA GLY A 408 8.88 2.79 23.16
C GLY A 408 8.13 3.10 21.86
N PHE A 409 7.81 4.37 21.67
CA PHE A 409 7.08 4.91 20.53
C PHE A 409 8.02 5.64 19.54
N PRO A 410 7.83 5.49 18.21
CA PRO A 410 8.67 6.14 17.21
C PRO A 410 8.33 7.63 17.05
N VAL A 411 8.81 8.46 17.97
CA VAL A 411 8.61 9.92 17.97
C VAL A 411 9.21 10.57 16.72
N CYS A 412 10.29 10.00 16.15
CA CYS A 412 10.88 10.49 14.91
C CYS A 412 11.24 9.32 14.00
N VAL A 413 10.91 9.41 12.71
CA VAL A 413 11.28 8.42 11.70
C VAL A 413 11.83 9.14 10.48
N GLU A 414 13.07 8.86 10.09
CA GLU A 414 13.73 9.42 8.93
C GLU A 414 14.15 8.30 7.97
N ILE A 415 13.50 8.24 6.81
CA ILE A 415 13.68 7.20 5.80
C ILE A 415 14.25 7.84 4.53
N PRO A 416 15.48 7.47 4.11
CA PRO A 416 16.01 7.88 2.82
C PRO A 416 15.15 7.34 1.68
N LEU A 417 14.74 8.22 0.77
CA LEU A 417 13.97 7.85 -0.41
C LEU A 417 14.88 7.83 -1.65
N LEU A 418 15.61 8.93 -1.90
CA LEU A 418 16.58 9.07 -2.99
C LEU A 418 17.98 9.33 -2.44
N ALA A 419 19.00 9.41 -3.30
CA ALA A 419 20.38 9.66 -2.84
C ALA A 419 20.52 11.01 -2.11
N THR A 420 19.60 11.92 -2.39
CA THR A 420 19.62 13.31 -1.93
C THR A 420 18.40 13.68 -1.11
N ILE A 421 17.39 12.81 -0.99
CA ILE A 421 16.12 13.12 -0.35
C ILE A 421 15.76 12.04 0.68
N ALA A 422 15.44 12.46 1.90
CA ALA A 422 14.88 11.64 2.96
C ALA A 422 13.49 12.14 3.35
N ALA A 423 12.56 11.25 3.65
CA ALA A 423 11.30 11.62 4.30
C ALA A 423 11.46 11.50 5.81
N LYS A 424 11.11 12.57 6.52
CA LYS A 424 11.14 12.64 7.98
C LYS A 424 9.72 12.83 8.50
N VAL A 425 9.33 12.04 9.48
CA VAL A 425 8.11 12.21 10.26
C VAL A 425 8.52 12.45 11.71
N THR A 426 7.94 13.44 12.37
CA THR A 426 8.25 13.80 13.77
C THR A 426 6.96 14.11 14.50
N PHE A 427 6.67 13.38 15.57
CA PHE A 427 5.60 13.69 16.52
C PHE A 427 6.10 14.80 17.43
N GLN A 428 5.47 15.97 17.34
CA GLN A 428 5.95 17.19 17.98
C GLN A 428 5.28 17.44 19.32
N LYS A 429 3.99 17.15 19.42
CA LYS A 429 3.21 17.34 20.66
C LYS A 429 2.16 16.26 20.80
N PHE A 430 1.90 15.88 22.04
CA PHE A 430 0.78 15.02 22.39
C PHE A 430 0.26 15.41 23.77
N GLN A 431 -1.06 15.52 23.90
CA GLN A 431 -1.69 15.82 25.18
C GLN A 431 -3.06 15.16 25.26
N PHE A 432 -3.30 14.40 26.32
CA PHE A 432 -4.67 14.05 26.73
C PHE A 432 -5.36 15.31 27.26
N THR A 433 -6.50 15.67 26.68
CA THR A 433 -7.19 16.91 27.01
C THR A 433 -8.69 16.77 26.82
N LYS A 434 -9.45 17.30 27.78
CA LYS A 434 -10.92 17.41 27.68
C LYS A 434 -11.35 18.74 27.07
N ASN A 435 -10.41 19.66 26.84
CA ASN A 435 -10.69 21.00 26.33
C ASN A 435 -10.82 21.02 24.79
N ILE A 436 -11.50 20.03 24.22
CA ILE A 436 -11.79 19.96 22.79
C ILE A 436 -13.27 20.31 22.59
N HIS A 437 -13.53 21.39 21.87
CA HIS A 437 -14.88 21.92 21.71
C HIS A 437 -15.67 21.14 20.65
N ASP A 438 -16.94 20.78 20.91
CA ASP A 438 -17.75 19.96 19.98
C ASP A 438 -17.91 20.58 18.60
N LYS A 439 -17.98 21.91 18.54
CA LYS A 439 -17.99 22.72 17.31
C LYS A 439 -16.82 22.45 16.36
N MET A 440 -15.73 21.83 16.81
CA MET A 440 -14.62 21.45 15.91
C MET A 440 -14.99 20.27 15.01
N PHE A 441 -15.97 19.45 15.40
CA PHE A 441 -16.34 18.22 14.68
C PHE A 441 -17.64 18.34 13.88
N ILE A 442 -18.10 19.58 13.66
CA ILE A 442 -19.29 19.86 12.84
C ILE A 442 -18.89 20.62 11.59
N ILE A 443 -19.61 20.36 10.51
CA ILE A 443 -19.50 21.14 9.28
C ILE A 443 -20.09 22.53 9.56
N PRO A 444 -19.34 23.63 9.37
CA PRO A 444 -19.89 24.95 9.59
C PRO A 444 -21.04 25.25 8.62
N THR A 445 -22.11 25.90 9.08
CA THR A 445 -23.31 26.18 8.28
C THR A 445 -23.06 27.06 7.05
N SER A 446 -21.93 27.78 7.02
CA SER A 446 -21.51 28.57 5.87
C SER A 446 -20.88 27.76 4.74
N TYR A 447 -20.66 26.46 4.93
CA TYR A 447 -20.01 25.60 3.94
C TYR A 447 -21.07 24.98 3.03
N ARG A 448 -20.73 24.82 1.75
CA ARG A 448 -21.57 24.13 0.77
C ARG A 448 -20.98 22.77 0.42
N GLU A 449 -21.84 21.82 0.09
CA GLU A 449 -21.37 20.54 -0.43
C GLU A 449 -20.89 20.70 -1.88
N ASP A 450 -19.66 20.27 -2.15
CA ASP A 450 -19.08 20.17 -3.48
C ASP A 450 -18.50 18.76 -3.64
N PRO A 451 -19.24 17.85 -4.27
CA PRO A 451 -18.81 16.47 -4.38
C PRO A 451 -17.70 16.22 -5.41
N THR A 452 -17.24 17.26 -6.10
CA THR A 452 -16.19 17.19 -7.11
C THR A 452 -14.88 17.81 -6.63
N ARG A 453 -14.85 18.38 -5.41
CA ARG A 453 -13.70 19.11 -4.89
C ARG A 453 -12.46 18.22 -4.73
N PHE A 454 -12.68 16.99 -4.27
CA PHE A 454 -11.65 16.01 -3.99
C PHE A 454 -11.92 14.73 -4.78
N PRO A 455 -11.45 14.63 -6.04
CA PRO A 455 -11.75 13.48 -6.90
C PRO A 455 -11.16 12.16 -6.37
N ASP A 456 -10.13 12.21 -5.53
CA ASP A 456 -9.46 11.03 -4.96
C ASP A 456 -10.12 10.47 -3.67
N LEU A 457 -11.30 10.98 -3.27
CA LEU A 457 -11.98 10.74 -1.98
C LEU A 457 -13.41 10.22 -2.11
#